data_AF-A0A9D5B7B1-F1
#
_entry.id   AF-A0A9D5B7B1-F1
#
_cell.length_a   1.000
_cell.length_b   1.000
_cell.length_c   1.000
_cell.angle_alpha   90.00
_cell.angle_beta   90.00
_cell.angle_gamma   90.00
#
_symmetry.space_group_name_H-M   'P 1'
#
loop_
_entity.id
_entity.type
_entity.pdbx_description
1 polymer ?
#
loop_
_entity_poly.entity_id
_entity_poly.type
_entity_poly.pdbx_seq_one_letter_code
_entity_poly.pdbx_strand_id
1 'polypeptide(L)'
;MIQKLQGNLVRTQARMKRQADKHRSDREFKEGDWVFLKLQPYRQASAQYRASEKLSPRFYCPYQNIPVVALPEEWGSLDDPKEPFKILKRRSIQRHNRAVTEVLIQWKGEAMEEATWELLYKLKLQFPYFDVTVVP
;
A
#
# COMPACT_ATOMS: atom_id res chain seq x y z
N MET A 1 27.16 -21.67 25.22
CA MET A 1 26.37 -22.24 24.08
C MET A 1 25.70 -21.16 23.25
N ILE A 2 24.87 -20.28 23.84
CA ILE A 2 24.14 -19.22 23.14
C ILE A 2 25.04 -18.24 22.38
N GLN A 3 26.14 -17.76 23.01
CA GLN A 3 27.09 -16.86 22.35
C GLN A 3 27.73 -17.45 21.07
N LYS A 4 27.97 -18.77 21.07
CA LYS A 4 28.51 -19.48 19.90
C LYS A 4 27.49 -19.54 18.76
N LEU A 5 26.20 -19.72 19.08
CA LEU A 5 25.12 -19.69 18.09
C LEU A 5 24.94 -18.30 17.48
N GLN A 6 24.97 -17.25 18.31
CA GLN A 6 24.89 -15.86 17.84
C GLN A 6 26.06 -15.52 16.90
N GLY A 7 27.29 -15.88 17.28
CA GLY A 7 28.47 -15.67 16.43
C GLY A 7 28.38 -16.41 15.09
N ASN A 8 27.87 -17.64 15.09
CA ASN A 8 27.68 -18.42 13.86
C ASN A 8 26.59 -17.81 12.96
N LEU A 9 25.51 -17.29 13.55
CA LEU A 9 24.42 -16.65 12.81
C LEU A 9 24.91 -15.40 12.08
N VAL A 10 25.62 -14.51 12.79
CA VAL A 10 26.17 -13.27 12.21
C VAL A 10 27.12 -13.57 11.05
N ARG A 11 28.03 -14.54 11.23
CA ARG A 11 28.95 -14.98 10.17
C ARG A 11 28.21 -15.51 8.94
N THR A 12 27.14 -16.29 9.16
CA THR A 12 26.32 -16.84 8.09
C THR A 12 25.57 -15.75 7.33
N GLN A 13 24.95 -14.81 8.04
CA GLN A 13 24.27 -13.65 7.45
C GLN A 13 25.26 -12.80 6.62
N ALA A 14 26.45 -12.52 7.14
CA ALA A 14 27.48 -11.77 6.41
C ALA A 14 27.97 -12.49 5.15
N ARG A 15 28.04 -13.82 5.15
CA ARG A 15 28.36 -14.63 3.97
C ARG A 15 27.23 -14.59 2.94
N MET A 16 25.99 -14.76 3.38
CA MET A 16 24.80 -14.67 2.52
C MET A 16 24.68 -13.28 1.86
N LYS A 17 24.88 -12.21 2.64
CA LYS A 17 24.88 -10.83 2.14
C LYS A 17 25.95 -10.61 1.07
N ARG A 18 27.21 -10.98 1.36
CA ARG A 18 28.30 -10.90 0.38
C ARG A 18 28.00 -11.65 -0.92
N GLN A 19 27.41 -12.85 -0.82
CA GLN A 19 27.03 -13.62 -2.00
C GLN A 19 25.87 -12.96 -2.78
N ALA A 20 24.89 -12.41 -2.09
CA ALA A 20 23.75 -11.72 -2.71
C ALA A 20 24.15 -10.42 -3.39
N ASP A 21 25.07 -9.67 -2.77
CA ASP A 21 25.52 -8.36 -3.24
C ASP A 21 26.61 -8.48 -4.33
N LYS A 22 27.29 -9.62 -4.46
CA LYS A 22 28.37 -9.86 -5.44
C LYS A 22 28.01 -9.48 -6.88
N HIS A 23 26.75 -9.64 -7.28
CA HIS A 23 26.25 -9.32 -8.62
C HIS A 23 25.19 -8.21 -8.62
N ARG A 24 24.98 -7.53 -7.49
CA ARG A 24 24.16 -6.33 -7.43
C ARG A 24 25.07 -5.14 -7.68
N SER A 25 24.68 -4.32 -8.64
CA SER A 25 25.28 -3.01 -8.88
C SER A 25 24.14 -2.02 -8.85
N ASP A 26 24.33 -0.91 -8.16
CA ASP A 26 23.39 0.19 -8.24
C ASP A 26 23.42 0.71 -9.68
N ARG A 27 22.23 0.82 -10.29
CA ARG A 27 22.05 1.27 -11.66
C ARG A 27 21.17 2.50 -11.60
N GLU A 28 21.69 3.59 -12.15
CA GLU A 28 20.94 4.81 -12.38
C GLU A 28 20.44 4.79 -13.82
N PHE A 29 19.17 5.15 -13.99
CA PHE A 29 18.53 5.25 -15.31
C PHE A 29 18.07 6.68 -15.50
N LYS A 30 18.22 7.20 -16.72
CA LYS A 30 17.73 8.54 -17.07
C LYS A 30 16.25 8.48 -17.41
N GLU A 31 15.61 9.63 -17.37
CA GLU A 31 14.24 9.78 -17.87
C GLU A 31 14.19 9.39 -19.34
N GLY A 32 13.20 8.57 -19.70
CA GLY A 32 13.04 8.06 -21.06
C GLY A 32 13.77 6.74 -21.38
N ASP A 33 14.63 6.23 -20.49
CA ASP A 33 15.26 4.92 -20.66
C ASP A 33 14.23 3.79 -20.57
N TRP A 34 14.33 2.79 -21.44
CA TRP A 34 13.50 1.58 -21.39
C TRP A 34 14.17 0.52 -20.51
N VAL A 35 13.51 0.18 -19.40
CA VAL A 35 13.98 -0.80 -18.42
C VAL A 35 13.01 -1.96 -18.29
N PHE A 36 13.54 -3.15 -18.04
CA PHE A 36 12.70 -4.31 -17.73
C PHE A 36 12.41 -4.35 -16.23
N LEU A 37 11.12 -4.30 -15.85
CA LEU A 37 10.72 -4.24 -14.45
C LEU A 37 10.72 -5.63 -13.82
N LYS A 38 11.30 -5.72 -12.61
CA LYS A 38 11.31 -6.95 -11.83
C LYS A 38 10.25 -6.91 -10.73
N LEU A 39 9.17 -7.63 -10.97
CA LEU A 39 8.05 -7.74 -10.04
C LEU A 39 8.21 -8.92 -9.08
N GLN A 40 7.61 -8.85 -7.89
CA GLN A 40 7.53 -10.00 -6.99
C GLN A 40 6.50 -11.00 -7.56
N PRO A 41 6.89 -12.24 -7.89
CA PRO A 41 5.94 -13.27 -8.32
C PRO A 41 4.86 -13.49 -7.25
N TYR A 42 3.66 -13.90 -7.64
CA TYR A 42 2.50 -14.20 -6.79
C TYR A 42 1.83 -13.02 -6.05
N ARG A 43 2.33 -11.78 -6.17
CA ARG A 43 1.77 -10.62 -5.46
C ARG A 43 1.02 -9.63 -6.35
N GLN A 44 1.18 -9.69 -7.67
CA GLN A 44 0.54 -8.77 -8.60
C GLN A 44 -0.42 -9.49 -9.54
N ALA A 45 -1.69 -9.52 -9.15
CA ALA A 45 -2.78 -10.05 -9.96
C ALA A 45 -3.08 -9.20 -11.20
N SER A 46 -2.70 -7.92 -11.20
CA SER A 46 -2.87 -7.00 -12.33
C SER A 46 -1.78 -7.12 -13.40
N ALA A 47 -0.67 -7.80 -13.10
CA ALA A 47 0.37 -8.07 -14.09
C ALA A 47 -0.12 -9.12 -15.09
N GLN A 48 0.43 -9.12 -16.32
CA GLN A 48 0.05 -10.07 -17.36
C GLN A 48 0.05 -11.51 -16.83
N TYR A 49 -1.07 -12.21 -17.06
CA TYR A 49 -1.21 -13.62 -16.70
C TYR A 49 -0.18 -14.46 -17.44
N ARG A 50 0.53 -15.33 -16.71
CA ARG A 50 1.51 -16.27 -17.27
C ARG A 50 1.14 -17.69 -16.87
N ALA A 51 1.22 -18.61 -17.82
CA ALA A 51 0.87 -20.02 -17.59
C ALA A 51 1.66 -20.67 -16.43
N SER A 52 2.91 -20.24 -16.21
CA SER A 52 3.71 -20.67 -15.07
C SER A 52 4.51 -19.52 -14.48
N GLU A 53 4.24 -19.14 -13.25
CA GLU A 53 4.97 -18.03 -12.61
C GLU A 53 6.45 -18.36 -12.37
N LYS A 54 6.74 -19.59 -11.94
CA LYS A 54 8.09 -20.02 -11.53
C LYS A 54 9.07 -20.18 -12.70
N LEU A 55 8.58 -20.59 -13.87
CA LEU A 55 9.40 -20.81 -15.07
C LEU A 55 9.32 -19.66 -16.07
N SER A 56 8.50 -18.64 -15.81
CA SER A 56 8.43 -17.48 -16.68
C SER A 56 9.65 -16.54 -16.54
N PRO A 57 9.96 -15.72 -17.56
CA PRO A 57 11.05 -14.76 -17.49
C PRO A 57 10.95 -13.86 -16.25
N ARG A 58 12.04 -13.69 -15.50
CA ARG A 58 11.98 -12.96 -14.21
C ARG A 58 11.57 -11.49 -14.34
N PHE A 59 11.79 -10.90 -15.50
CA PHE A 59 11.48 -9.52 -15.77
C PHE A 59 10.23 -9.40 -16.66
N TYR A 60 9.48 -8.33 -16.45
CA TYR A 60 8.27 -7.96 -17.18
C TYR A 60 8.63 -6.88 -18.20
N CYS A 61 7.73 -6.70 -19.18
CA CYS A 61 7.82 -5.87 -20.38
C CYS A 61 8.64 -4.56 -20.27
N PRO A 62 9.07 -3.99 -21.42
CA PRO A 62 9.74 -2.69 -21.43
C PRO A 62 8.88 -1.65 -20.73
N TYR A 63 9.43 -1.02 -19.71
CA TYR A 63 8.84 0.08 -18.96
C TYR A 63 9.72 1.31 -19.16
N GLN A 64 9.12 2.43 -19.54
CA GLN A 64 9.85 3.68 -19.70
C GLN A 64 10.05 4.30 -18.32
N ASN A 65 11.28 4.71 -18.01
CA ASN A 65 11.57 5.43 -16.78
C ASN A 65 10.93 6.83 -16.85
N ILE A 66 9.94 7.09 -15.99
CA ILE A 66 9.17 8.34 -15.95
C ILE A 66 9.79 9.24 -14.87
N PRO A 67 9.87 10.57 -15.08
CA PRO A 67 10.23 11.51 -14.03
C PRO A 67 9.41 11.26 -12.76
N VAL A 68 10.05 11.42 -11.60
CA VAL A 68 9.32 11.57 -10.34
C VAL A 68 8.56 12.88 -10.42
N VAL A 69 7.27 12.80 -10.72
CA VAL A 69 6.39 13.97 -10.71
C VAL A 69 6.18 14.33 -9.24
N ALA A 70 6.53 15.57 -8.87
CA ALA A 70 6.15 16.11 -7.57
C ALA A 70 4.63 16.04 -7.48
N LEU A 71 4.10 15.49 -6.38
CA LEU A 71 2.66 15.51 -6.13
C LEU A 71 2.22 16.98 -6.25
N PRO A 72 1.22 17.31 -7.09
CA PRO A 72 0.78 18.68 -7.22
C PRO A 72 0.37 19.22 -5.85
N GLU A 73 0.64 20.48 -5.54
CA GLU A 73 0.35 21.09 -4.21
C GLU A 73 -1.12 20.91 -3.79
N GLU A 74 -2.02 20.79 -4.76
CA GLU A 74 -3.46 20.53 -4.61
C GLU A 74 -3.81 19.10 -4.12
N TRP A 75 -2.90 18.13 -4.22
CA TRP A 75 -3.14 16.75 -3.73
C TRP A 75 -2.99 16.62 -2.21
N GLY A 76 -2.68 17.74 -1.52
CA GLY A 76 -2.46 17.77 -0.08
C GLY A 76 -1.22 16.99 0.33
N SER A 77 -0.77 17.19 1.56
CA SER A 77 0.17 16.25 2.15
C SER A 77 -0.56 14.92 2.38
N LEU A 78 0.06 13.78 2.10
CA LEU A 78 -0.51 12.46 2.44
C LEU A 78 -0.87 12.31 3.93
N ASP A 79 -0.36 13.21 4.76
CA ASP A 79 -0.58 13.31 6.20
C ASP A 79 -1.70 14.31 6.58
N ASP A 80 -2.32 15.00 5.62
CA ASP A 80 -3.47 15.87 5.90
C ASP A 80 -4.64 14.99 6.37
N PRO A 81 -5.10 15.16 7.63
CA PRO A 81 -6.19 14.33 8.13
C PRO A 81 -7.44 14.63 7.31
N LYS A 82 -7.94 13.63 6.56
CA LYS A 82 -9.24 13.75 5.89
C LYS A 82 -10.31 14.06 6.94
N GLU A 83 -10.82 15.29 6.96
CA GLU A 83 -11.87 15.69 7.90
C GLU A 83 -13.22 15.13 7.44
N PRO A 84 -13.98 14.43 8.30
CA PRO A 84 -15.32 13.98 7.96
C PRO A 84 -16.27 15.18 7.85
N PHE A 85 -17.01 15.27 6.74
CA PHE A 85 -17.99 16.33 6.52
C PHE A 85 -19.40 15.90 6.94
N LYS A 86 -19.89 14.78 6.38
CA LYS A 86 -21.26 14.32 6.63
C LYS A 86 -21.40 12.81 6.48
N ILE A 87 -22.24 12.20 7.31
CA ILE A 87 -22.68 10.81 7.12
C ILE A 87 -23.84 10.80 6.12
N LEU A 88 -23.66 10.07 5.02
CA LEU A 88 -24.66 9.93 3.96
C LEU A 88 -25.58 8.73 4.20
N LYS A 89 -25.02 7.61 4.66
CA LYS A 89 -25.74 6.34 4.87
C LYS A 89 -25.16 5.56 6.04
N ARG A 90 -25.97 4.70 6.65
CA ARG A 90 -25.52 3.70 7.62
C ARG A 90 -25.93 2.31 7.15
N ARG A 91 -25.06 1.31 7.38
CA ARG A 91 -25.40 -0.09 7.15
C ARG A 91 -24.87 -0.98 8.27
N SER A 92 -25.58 -2.06 8.55
CA SER A 92 -25.11 -3.14 9.41
C SER A 92 -24.56 -4.26 8.53
N ILE A 93 -23.34 -4.70 8.78
CA ILE A 93 -22.71 -5.82 8.09
C ILE A 93 -22.28 -6.89 9.09
N GLN A 94 -22.27 -8.15 8.66
CA GLN A 94 -21.72 -9.23 9.46
C GLN A 94 -20.21 -9.34 9.20
N ARG A 95 -19.39 -9.14 10.23
CA ARG A 95 -17.95 -9.43 10.19
C ARG A 95 -17.59 -10.35 11.35
N HIS A 96 -16.93 -11.46 11.07
CA HIS A 96 -16.49 -12.44 12.09
C HIS A 96 -17.61 -12.82 13.07
N ASN A 97 -18.80 -13.12 12.53
CA ASN A 97 -20.00 -13.47 13.32
C ASN A 97 -20.46 -12.39 14.31
N ARG A 98 -20.16 -11.12 14.03
CA ARG A 98 -20.64 -9.96 14.78
C ARG A 98 -21.26 -8.95 13.80
N ALA A 99 -22.39 -8.39 14.19
CA ALA A 99 -22.97 -7.24 13.50
C ALA A 99 -22.11 -6.00 13.79
N VAL A 100 -21.57 -5.40 12.75
CA VAL A 100 -20.72 -4.20 12.82
C VAL A 100 -21.37 -3.10 11.98
N THR A 101 -21.38 -1.87 12.51
CA THR A 101 -21.95 -0.71 11.83
C THR A 101 -20.88 -0.03 10.98
N GLU A 102 -21.14 0.09 9.68
CA GLU A 102 -20.38 0.94 8.75
C GLU A 102 -21.22 2.17 8.41
N VAL A 103 -20.54 3.31 8.27
CA VAL A 103 -21.12 4.58 7.85
C VAL A 103 -20.44 5.07 6.59
N LEU A 104 -21.23 5.56 5.65
CA LEU A 104 -20.74 6.17 4.42
C LEU A 104 -20.46 7.64 4.71
N ILE A 105 -19.18 8.02 4.70
CA ILE A 105 -18.74 9.38 5.02
C ILE A 105 -18.38 10.11 3.73
N GLN A 106 -18.94 11.30 3.58
CA GLN A 106 -18.42 12.31 2.67
C GLN A 106 -17.28 13.05 3.37
N TRP A 107 -16.11 13.09 2.74
CA TRP A 107 -14.94 13.82 3.24
C TRP A 107 -14.98 15.29 2.78
N LYS A 108 -14.37 16.19 3.55
CA LYS A 108 -14.32 17.62 3.23
C LYS A 108 -13.49 17.85 1.95
N GLY A 109 -14.07 18.51 0.96
CA GLY A 109 -13.43 18.78 -0.33
C GLY A 109 -13.61 17.66 -1.37
N GLU A 110 -14.16 16.51 -1.00
CA GLU A 110 -14.46 15.42 -1.92
C GLU A 110 -15.94 15.42 -2.36
N ALA A 111 -16.17 14.96 -3.59
CA ALA A 111 -17.51 14.83 -4.14
C ALA A 111 -18.31 13.72 -3.43
N MET A 112 -19.65 13.77 -3.53
CA MET A 112 -20.51 12.74 -2.93
C MET A 112 -20.22 11.33 -3.48
N GLU A 113 -19.71 11.23 -4.70
CA GLU A 113 -19.39 9.97 -5.38
C GLU A 113 -18.11 9.32 -4.84
N GLU A 114 -17.22 10.10 -4.25
CA GLU A 114 -15.95 9.64 -3.66
C GLU A 114 -16.10 9.23 -2.19
N ALA A 115 -17.31 9.35 -1.63
CA ALA A 115 -17.61 8.95 -0.26
C ALA A 115 -17.25 7.48 0.00
N THR A 116 -16.61 7.21 1.14
CA THR A 116 -16.13 5.87 1.50
C THR A 116 -16.86 5.28 2.70
N TRP A 117 -16.97 3.95 2.71
CA TRP A 117 -17.50 3.21 3.87
C TRP A 117 -16.41 3.05 4.94
N GLU A 118 -16.61 3.66 6.10
CA GLU A 118 -15.74 3.48 7.26
C GLU A 118 -16.48 2.84 8.43
N LEU A 119 -15.72 2.20 9.31
CA LEU A 119 -16.24 1.59 10.52
C LEU A 119 -16.59 2.67 11.54
N LEU A 120 -17.81 2.67 12.07
CA LEU A 120 -18.30 3.70 12.98
C LEU A 120 -17.40 3.88 14.21
N TYR A 121 -16.91 2.77 14.79
CA TYR A 121 -16.03 2.82 15.96
C TYR A 121 -14.67 3.46 15.64
N LYS A 122 -14.12 3.20 14.45
CA LYS A 122 -12.85 3.76 13.99
C LYS A 122 -12.99 5.26 13.80
N LEU A 123 -14.09 5.69 13.18
CA LEU A 123 -14.40 7.10 12.99
C LEU A 123 -14.53 7.84 14.33
N LYS A 124 -15.27 7.28 15.29
CA LYS A 124 -15.44 7.88 16.63
C LYS A 124 -14.12 7.99 17.40
N LEU A 125 -13.20 7.04 17.19
CA LEU A 125 -11.88 7.07 17.81
C LEU A 125 -10.99 8.16 17.19
N GLN A 126 -11.03 8.29 15.86
CA GLN A 126 -10.20 9.24 15.12
C GLN A 126 -10.75 10.68 15.16
N PHE A 127 -12.06 10.85 15.20
CA PHE A 127 -12.76 12.13 15.25
C PHE A 127 -13.80 12.16 16.38
N PRO A 128 -13.38 12.29 17.65
CA PRO A 128 -14.30 12.26 18.80
C PRO A 128 -15.33 13.41 18.79
N TYR A 129 -15.00 14.53 18.15
CA TYR A 129 -15.85 15.73 18.05
C TYR A 129 -16.90 15.67 16.93
N PHE A 130 -16.77 14.70 16.01
CA PHE A 130 -17.69 14.59 14.88
C PHE A 130 -19.01 13.96 15.34
N ASP A 131 -20.13 14.63 15.08
CA ASP A 131 -21.45 14.13 15.47
C ASP A 131 -21.85 12.95 14.57
N VAL A 132 -21.53 11.76 15.06
CA VAL A 132 -21.87 10.52 14.39
C VAL A 132 -23.33 10.12 14.53
N THR A 133 -24.14 10.83 15.32
CA THR A 133 -25.53 10.45 15.62
C THR A 133 -26.54 11.01 14.63
N VAL A 134 -26.20 12.09 13.94
CA VAL A 134 -27.06 12.74 12.95
C VAL A 134 -26.92 12.05 11.59
N VAL A 135 -28.02 11.44 11.12
CA VAL A 135 -28.21 11.07 9.70
C VAL A 135 -29.20 12.08 9.14
N PRO A 136 -28.98 12.65 7.95
CA PRO A 136 -30.01 13.44 7.27
C PRO A 136 -31.25 12.62 6.94
#